data_AF-A0A1Q4ZJ34-F1
#
_entry.id   AF-A0A1Q4ZJ34-F1
#
_cell.length_a   1.000
_cell.length_b   1.000
_cell.length_c   1.000
_cell.angle_alpha   90.00
_cell.angle_beta   90.00
_cell.angle_gamma   90.00
#
_symmetry.space_group_name_H-M   'P 1'
#
loop_
_entity.id
_entity.type
_entity.pdbx_description
1 polymer ?
#
loop_
_entity_poly.entity_id
_entity_poly.type
_entity_poly.pdbx_seq_one_letter_code
_entity_poly.pdbx_strand_id
1 'polypeptide(L)'
;MLHRQAADALASAAFAAIDASSPQRARAHLDQAMTFAGLSRDSGTTFRVWDHLMLASSQRDNHSEAAAGAEVMKRSTAARRDPLYASLGHMRTANALAYLRSPTDALRAHSLAEKNFDRSAEAPGSAWIKFYSRAEFDALSSYMWTAMGDFYRAEYCLHRTLAALPEGRVRDKALFTAHLSLAQARQGELELACATGTQAYTMLPAGSKRAANTLARTRDVLVAYGSNAPEVADWIEESRQWI
;
A
#
# COMPACT_ATOMS: atom_id res chain seq x y z
N MET A 1 -12.24 18.14 -20.26
CA MET A 1 -12.90 16.85 -19.96
C MET A 1 -12.13 15.65 -20.53
N LEU A 2 -11.82 15.64 -21.83
CA LEU A 2 -11.07 14.55 -22.48
C LEU A 2 -9.71 14.24 -21.86
N HIS A 3 -8.87 15.26 -21.60
CA HIS A 3 -7.55 15.05 -20.97
C HIS A 3 -7.66 14.41 -19.58
N ARG A 4 -8.67 14.80 -18.79
CA ARG A 4 -8.91 14.18 -17.48
C ARG A 4 -9.23 12.69 -17.62
N GLN A 5 -10.11 12.34 -18.54
CA GLN A 5 -10.48 10.93 -18.79
C GLN A 5 -9.30 10.10 -19.31
N ALA A 6 -8.48 10.66 -20.20
CA ALA A 6 -7.26 10.01 -20.69
C ALA A 6 -6.27 9.75 -19.54
N ALA A 7 -6.04 10.75 -18.68
CA ALA A 7 -5.20 10.60 -17.49
C ALA A 7 -5.77 9.56 -16.51
N ASP A 8 -7.09 9.58 -16.27
CA ASP A 8 -7.76 8.62 -15.38
C ASP A 8 -7.66 7.18 -15.90
N ALA A 9 -7.80 6.97 -17.20
CA ALA A 9 -7.66 5.65 -17.83
C ALA A 9 -6.21 5.13 -17.72
N LEU A 10 -5.23 5.98 -18.02
CA LEU A 10 -3.81 5.62 -17.90
C LEU A 10 -3.41 5.38 -16.44
N ALA A 11 -3.91 6.18 -15.49
CA ALA A 11 -3.69 5.94 -14.07
C ALA A 11 -4.30 4.61 -13.60
N SER A 12 -5.48 4.24 -14.10
CA SER A 12 -6.07 2.92 -13.81
C SER A 12 -5.24 1.78 -14.40
N ALA A 13 -4.73 1.92 -15.64
CA ALA A 13 -3.83 0.95 -16.26
C ALA A 13 -2.50 0.83 -15.49
N ALA A 14 -1.96 1.96 -15.00
CA ALA A 14 -0.79 1.97 -14.14
C ALA A 14 -1.03 1.24 -12.82
N PHE A 15 -2.17 1.47 -12.17
CA PHE A 15 -2.52 0.75 -10.94
C PHE A 15 -2.66 -0.76 -11.16
N ALA A 16 -3.26 -1.18 -12.28
CA ALA A 16 -3.30 -2.59 -12.65
C ALA A 16 -1.89 -3.19 -12.85
N ALA A 17 -0.97 -2.43 -13.46
CA ALA A 17 0.42 -2.85 -13.60
C ALA A 17 1.18 -2.89 -12.25
N ILE A 18 0.89 -1.97 -11.32
CA ILE A 18 1.38 -2.01 -9.93
C ILE A 18 0.86 -3.28 -9.23
N ASP A 19 -0.43 -3.60 -9.38
CA ASP A 19 -1.02 -4.79 -8.76
C ASP A 19 -0.44 -6.10 -9.33
N ALA A 20 -0.09 -6.10 -10.61
CA ALA A 20 0.63 -7.18 -11.28
C ALA A 20 2.14 -7.18 -11.03
N SER A 21 2.64 -6.40 -10.05
CA SER A 21 4.07 -6.26 -9.71
C SER A 21 4.95 -5.96 -10.94
N SER A 22 4.48 -5.08 -11.82
CA SER A 22 5.13 -4.70 -13.09
C SER A 22 5.44 -3.19 -13.12
N PRO A 23 6.36 -2.70 -12.26
CA PRO A 23 6.53 -1.26 -12.03
C PRO A 23 7.08 -0.49 -13.24
N GLN A 24 7.84 -1.11 -14.15
CA GLN A 24 8.29 -0.47 -15.39
C GLN A 24 7.12 -0.18 -16.33
N ARG A 25 6.19 -1.13 -16.46
CA ARG A 25 4.96 -0.94 -17.23
C ARG A 25 4.06 0.09 -16.59
N ALA A 26 3.96 0.10 -15.25
CA ALA A 26 3.25 1.14 -14.52
C ALA A 26 3.84 2.52 -14.82
N ARG A 27 5.17 2.66 -14.77
CA ARG A 27 5.89 3.90 -15.08
C ARG A 27 5.58 4.42 -16.49
N ALA A 28 5.62 3.54 -17.50
CA ALA A 28 5.29 3.92 -18.87
C ALA A 28 3.88 4.52 -19.01
N HIS A 29 2.89 3.93 -18.33
CA HIS A 29 1.53 4.49 -18.29
C HIS A 29 1.47 5.83 -17.54
N LEU A 30 2.24 5.98 -16.45
CA LEU A 30 2.24 7.18 -15.62
C LEU A 30 2.93 8.38 -16.29
N ASP A 31 4.00 8.15 -17.05
CA ASP A 31 4.68 9.20 -17.80
C ASP A 31 3.72 9.81 -18.85
N GLN A 32 2.92 8.98 -19.52
CA GLN A 32 1.85 9.45 -20.41
C GLN A 32 0.71 10.13 -19.63
N ALA A 33 0.28 9.55 -18.51
CA ALA A 33 -0.78 10.11 -17.68
C ALA A 33 -0.45 11.51 -17.16
N MET A 34 0.82 11.76 -16.83
CA MET A 34 1.29 13.04 -16.31
C MET A 34 1.07 14.17 -17.31
N THR A 35 1.29 13.91 -18.60
CA THR A 35 1.04 14.88 -19.67
C THR A 35 -0.42 15.30 -19.70
N PHE A 36 -1.33 14.32 -19.71
CA PHE A 36 -2.77 14.58 -19.74
C PHE A 36 -3.30 15.20 -18.44
N ALA A 37 -2.71 14.82 -17.29
CA ALA A 37 -3.04 15.42 -15.99
C ALA A 37 -2.63 16.89 -15.94
N GLY A 38 -1.46 17.26 -16.48
CA GLY A 38 -1.05 18.66 -16.60
C GLY A 38 -2.00 19.47 -17.48
N LEU A 39 -2.41 18.91 -18.62
CA LEU A 39 -3.35 19.55 -19.55
C LEU A 39 -4.78 19.66 -18.99
N SER A 40 -5.20 18.76 -18.10
CA SER A 40 -6.54 18.80 -17.51
C SER A 40 -6.71 19.96 -16.52
N ARG A 41 -5.60 20.48 -15.96
CA ARG A 41 -5.57 21.45 -14.85
C ARG A 41 -6.36 21.01 -13.61
N ASP A 42 -6.65 19.71 -13.49
CA ASP A 42 -7.33 19.13 -12.34
C ASP A 42 -6.31 18.63 -11.32
N SER A 43 -6.24 19.31 -10.18
CA SER A 43 -5.24 18.96 -9.16
C SER A 43 -5.45 17.58 -8.55
N GLY A 44 -6.68 17.05 -8.54
CA GLY A 44 -6.98 15.71 -8.04
C GLY A 44 -6.42 14.62 -8.96
N THR A 45 -6.57 14.78 -10.28
CA THR A 45 -5.99 13.90 -11.29
C THR A 45 -4.46 13.94 -11.24
N THR A 46 -3.84 15.12 -11.16
CA THR A 46 -2.37 15.21 -11.01
C THR A 46 -1.90 14.54 -9.71
N PHE A 47 -2.63 14.72 -8.60
CA PHE A 47 -2.31 14.06 -7.34
C PHE A 47 -2.35 12.54 -7.45
N ARG A 48 -3.37 11.97 -8.09
CA ARG A 48 -3.49 10.53 -8.33
C ARG A 48 -2.31 9.97 -9.13
N VAL A 49 -1.86 10.69 -10.16
CA VAL A 49 -0.68 10.24 -10.96
C VAL A 49 0.57 10.21 -10.07
N TRP A 50 0.77 11.22 -9.22
CA TRP A 50 1.89 11.23 -8.27
C TRP A 50 1.80 10.13 -7.21
N ASP A 51 0.61 9.82 -6.69
CA ASP A 51 0.39 8.70 -5.78
C ASP A 51 0.86 7.38 -6.41
N HIS A 52 0.47 7.13 -7.67
CA HIS A 52 0.85 5.91 -8.37
C HIS A 52 2.33 5.89 -8.78
N LEU A 53 2.93 7.04 -9.10
CA LEU A 53 4.39 7.13 -9.32
C LEU A 53 5.14 6.75 -8.05
N MET A 54 4.74 7.28 -6.90
CA MET A 54 5.32 6.94 -5.60
C MET A 54 5.22 5.44 -5.31
N LEU A 55 4.06 4.83 -5.58
CA LEU A 55 3.86 3.38 -5.43
C LEU A 55 4.76 2.57 -6.37
N ALA A 56 4.86 2.95 -7.64
CA ALA A 56 5.70 2.26 -8.62
C ALA A 56 7.20 2.38 -8.30
N SER A 57 7.65 3.52 -7.80
CA SER A 57 9.02 3.72 -7.31
C SER A 57 9.31 2.89 -6.06
N SER A 58 8.36 2.83 -5.12
CA SER A 58 8.48 2.00 -3.92
C SER A 58 8.57 0.51 -4.24
N GLN A 59 7.84 0.02 -5.25
CA GLN A 59 7.94 -1.37 -5.72
C GLN A 59 9.30 -1.73 -6.34
N ARG A 60 10.11 -0.73 -6.70
CA ARG A 60 11.47 -0.91 -7.22
C ARG A 60 12.54 -0.61 -6.16
N ASP A 61 12.13 -0.51 -4.90
CA ASP A 61 12.97 -0.10 -3.77
C ASP A 61 13.64 1.28 -3.96
N ASN A 62 13.12 2.11 -4.87
CA ASN A 62 13.57 3.49 -5.07
C ASN A 62 12.83 4.44 -4.13
N HIS A 63 13.09 4.28 -2.83
CA HIS A 63 12.40 5.03 -1.78
C HIS A 63 12.69 6.53 -1.80
N SER A 64 13.82 6.95 -2.37
CA SER A 64 14.15 8.37 -2.58
C SER A 64 13.22 9.03 -3.60
N GLU A 65 12.96 8.37 -4.74
CA GLU A 65 11.99 8.86 -5.73
C GLU A 65 10.56 8.82 -5.18
N ALA A 66 10.23 7.78 -4.41
CA ALA A 66 8.95 7.69 -3.71
C ALA A 66 8.74 8.86 -2.73
N ALA A 67 9.78 9.22 -1.95
CA ALA A 67 9.74 10.36 -1.03
C ALA A 67 9.57 11.68 -1.79
N ALA A 68 10.26 11.86 -2.91
CA ALA A 68 10.12 13.05 -3.76
C ALA A 68 8.68 13.17 -4.31
N GLY A 69 8.09 12.06 -4.80
CA GLY A 69 6.71 12.04 -5.25
C GLY A 69 5.70 12.37 -4.14
N ALA A 70 5.89 11.80 -2.94
CA ALA A 70 5.06 12.11 -1.78
C ALA A 70 5.18 13.59 -1.35
N GLU A 71 6.36 14.19 -1.47
CA GLU A 71 6.56 15.62 -1.18
C GLU A 71 5.77 16.50 -2.16
N VAL A 72 5.74 16.13 -3.45
CA VAL A 72 4.92 16.83 -4.46
C VAL A 72 3.43 16.73 -4.12
N MET A 73 2.95 15.53 -3.72
CA MET A 73 1.57 15.32 -3.30
C MET A 73 1.20 16.23 -2.12
N LYS A 74 2.04 16.24 -1.08
CA LYS A 74 1.84 17.04 0.13
C LYS A 74 1.76 18.54 -0.16
N ARG A 75 2.55 19.04 -1.13
CA ARG A 75 2.58 20.46 -1.52
C ARG A 75 1.52 20.85 -2.57
N SER A 76 0.75 19.89 -3.06
CA SER A 76 -0.18 20.11 -4.16
C SER A 76 -1.36 21.02 -3.80
N THR A 77 -1.99 21.59 -4.81
CA THR A 77 -3.25 22.34 -4.63
C THR A 77 -4.39 21.46 -4.11
N ALA A 78 -4.40 20.16 -4.42
CA ALA A 78 -5.40 19.23 -3.89
C ALA A 78 -5.25 19.09 -2.36
N ALA A 79 -4.03 18.84 -1.87
CA ALA A 79 -3.76 18.75 -0.44
C ALA A 79 -4.06 20.05 0.31
N ARG A 80 -3.84 21.23 -0.30
CA ARG A 80 -4.20 22.51 0.32
C ARG A 80 -5.71 22.75 0.44
N ARG A 81 -6.52 22.14 -0.43
CA ARG A 81 -7.97 22.38 -0.51
C ARG A 81 -8.80 21.33 0.22
N ASP A 82 -8.24 20.13 0.41
CA ASP A 82 -8.98 18.99 0.95
C ASP A 82 -8.10 18.25 1.99
N PRO A 83 -8.54 18.19 3.26
CA PRO A 83 -7.83 17.47 4.32
C PRO A 83 -7.57 15.99 4.00
N LEU A 84 -8.43 15.32 3.22
CA LEU A 84 -8.23 13.91 2.89
C LEU A 84 -7.02 13.72 1.96
N TYR A 85 -6.84 14.63 0.99
CA TYR A 85 -5.65 14.67 0.14
C TYR A 85 -4.39 15.05 0.94
N ALA A 86 -4.51 16.00 1.88
CA ALA A 86 -3.39 16.34 2.79
C ALA A 86 -2.96 15.12 3.60
N SER A 87 -3.93 14.40 4.18
CA SER A 87 -3.69 13.17 4.95
C SER A 87 -2.96 12.12 4.11
N LEU A 88 -3.47 11.82 2.89
CA LEU A 88 -2.84 10.83 2.03
C LEU A 88 -1.41 11.23 1.65
N GLY A 89 -1.18 12.51 1.33
CA GLY A 89 0.16 13.03 1.05
C GLY A 89 1.12 12.79 2.23
N HIS A 90 0.69 13.14 3.44
CA HIS A 90 1.48 12.90 4.66
C HIS A 90 1.70 11.41 4.96
N MET A 91 0.69 10.55 4.75
CA MET A 91 0.81 9.11 4.93
C MET A 91 1.83 8.49 3.95
N ARG A 92 1.80 8.90 2.67
CA ARG A 92 2.82 8.47 1.69
C ARG A 92 4.22 8.95 2.08
N THR A 93 4.34 10.17 2.60
CA THR A 93 5.61 10.67 3.15
C THR A 93 6.09 9.81 4.31
N ALA A 94 5.21 9.45 5.26
CA ALA A 94 5.56 8.57 6.38
C ALA A 94 6.07 7.21 5.90
N ASN A 95 5.39 6.60 4.94
CA ASN A 95 5.81 5.32 4.35
C ASN A 95 7.20 5.41 3.70
N ALA A 96 7.45 6.43 2.89
CA ALA A 96 8.74 6.59 2.23
C ALA A 96 9.89 6.84 3.24
N LEU A 97 9.66 7.69 4.25
CA LEU A 97 10.66 8.00 5.28
C LEU A 97 10.98 6.82 6.20
N ALA A 98 10.00 5.95 6.45
CA ALA A 98 10.22 4.72 7.22
C ALA A 98 11.26 3.82 6.53
N TYR A 99 11.17 3.65 5.20
CA TYR A 99 12.18 2.90 4.43
C TYR A 99 13.53 3.62 4.31
N LEU A 100 13.55 4.95 4.35
CA LEU A 100 14.77 5.76 4.39
C LEU A 100 15.41 5.86 5.79
N ARG A 101 14.99 5.01 6.75
CA ARG A 101 15.54 4.94 8.12
C ARG A 101 15.52 6.29 8.84
N SER A 102 14.46 7.08 8.61
CA SER A 102 14.22 8.37 9.27
C SER A 102 12.99 8.29 10.19
N PRO A 103 13.04 7.50 11.29
CA PRO A 103 11.86 7.13 12.06
C PRO A 103 11.15 8.32 12.72
N THR A 104 11.90 9.30 13.22
CA THR A 104 11.32 10.52 13.83
C THR A 104 10.50 11.32 12.82
N ASP A 105 11.00 11.46 11.60
CA ASP A 105 10.31 12.21 10.55
C ASP A 105 9.12 11.42 9.99
N ALA A 106 9.26 10.10 9.89
CA ALA A 106 8.16 9.21 9.54
C ALA A 106 7.01 9.34 10.55
N LEU A 107 7.30 9.27 11.87
CA LEU A 107 6.31 9.44 12.94
C LEU A 107 5.64 10.80 12.89
N ARG A 108 6.42 11.87 12.68
CA ARG A 108 5.86 13.23 12.53
C ARG A 108 4.90 13.30 11.33
N ALA A 109 5.28 12.72 10.20
CA ALA A 109 4.44 12.69 9.01
C ALA A 109 3.17 11.86 9.24
N HIS A 110 3.26 10.71 9.92
CA HIS A 110 2.11 9.88 10.28
C HIS A 110 1.12 10.62 11.19
N SER A 111 1.60 11.31 12.24
CA SER A 111 0.73 12.12 13.11
C SER A 111 0.06 13.27 12.37
N LEU A 112 0.73 13.87 11.38
CA LEU A 112 0.12 14.88 10.52
C LEU A 112 -0.92 14.28 9.56
N ALA A 113 -0.70 13.05 9.09
CA ALA A 113 -1.69 12.32 8.31
C ALA A 113 -2.96 12.12 9.14
N GLU A 114 -2.84 11.56 10.35
CA GLU A 114 -3.97 11.29 11.25
C GLU A 114 -4.79 12.56 11.54
N LYS A 115 -4.11 13.66 11.92
CA LYS A 115 -4.77 14.95 12.18
C LYS A 115 -5.56 15.48 10.97
N ASN A 116 -5.07 15.29 9.76
CA ASN A 116 -5.78 15.72 8.55
C ASN A 116 -6.91 14.75 8.19
N PHE A 117 -6.72 13.45 8.44
CA PHE A 117 -7.74 12.42 8.22
C PHE A 117 -8.98 12.69 9.09
N ASP A 118 -8.78 12.94 10.38
CA ASP A 118 -9.89 13.16 11.31
C ASP A 118 -10.68 14.43 10.98
N ARG A 119 -10.04 15.44 10.37
CA ARG A 119 -10.70 16.66 9.86
C ARG A 119 -11.48 16.44 8.57
N SER A 120 -11.23 15.35 7.85
CA SER A 120 -11.82 15.11 6.53
C SER A 120 -13.27 14.62 6.55
N ALA A 121 -13.80 14.26 7.73
CA ALA A 121 -15.18 13.79 7.91
C ALA A 121 -16.24 14.80 7.39
N GLU A 122 -15.84 16.04 7.13
CA GLU A 122 -16.70 17.16 6.73
C GLU A 122 -16.64 17.50 5.21
N ALA A 123 -15.75 16.87 4.42
CA ALA A 123 -15.49 17.29 3.04
C ALA A 123 -16.01 16.31 1.96
N PRO A 124 -16.75 16.78 0.93
CA PRO A 124 -17.13 15.94 -0.21
C PRO A 124 -15.91 15.71 -1.13
N GLY A 125 -15.17 14.62 -0.88
CA GLY A 125 -14.04 14.21 -1.71
C GLY A 125 -14.43 13.76 -3.12
N SER A 126 -13.48 13.84 -4.06
CA SER A 126 -13.62 13.28 -5.42
C SER A 126 -13.89 11.77 -5.39
N ALA A 127 -14.48 11.20 -6.45
CA ALA A 127 -14.80 9.77 -6.50
C ALA A 127 -13.58 8.86 -6.28
N TRP A 128 -12.38 9.28 -6.73
CA TRP A 128 -11.17 8.50 -6.55
C TRP A 128 -10.72 8.48 -5.09
N ILE A 129 -10.55 9.64 -4.44
CA ILE A 129 -9.96 9.72 -3.09
C ILE A 129 -10.76 8.96 -2.02
N LYS A 130 -12.04 8.65 -2.29
CA LYS A 130 -12.88 7.79 -1.44
C LYS A 130 -12.32 6.39 -1.19
N PHE A 131 -11.34 5.92 -1.95
CA PHE A 131 -10.61 4.69 -1.61
C PHE A 131 -9.91 4.80 -0.25
N TYR A 132 -9.44 6.00 0.11
CA TYR A 132 -8.69 6.29 1.32
C TYR A 132 -9.63 6.44 2.52
N SER A 133 -10.24 5.32 2.88
CA SER A 133 -11.10 5.15 4.05
C SER A 133 -10.28 4.93 5.33
N ARG A 134 -10.94 4.80 6.49
CA ARG A 134 -10.24 4.46 7.74
C ARG A 134 -9.50 3.13 7.64
N ALA A 135 -10.09 2.15 6.97
CA ALA A 135 -9.47 0.85 6.75
C ALA A 135 -8.16 0.99 5.94
N GLU A 136 -8.17 1.83 4.90
CA GLU A 136 -7.00 2.11 4.08
C GLU A 136 -5.96 2.93 4.85
N PHE A 137 -6.38 3.89 5.68
CA PHE A 137 -5.48 4.63 6.57
C PHE A 137 -4.71 3.68 7.51
N ASP A 138 -5.44 2.78 8.19
CA ASP A 138 -4.85 1.80 9.10
C ASP A 138 -3.93 0.84 8.30
N ALA A 139 -4.30 0.46 7.07
CA ALA A 139 -3.48 -0.39 6.21
C ALA A 139 -2.15 0.26 5.83
N LEU A 140 -2.19 1.52 5.39
CA LEU A 140 -0.98 2.27 5.05
C LEU A 140 -0.10 2.49 6.29
N SER A 141 -0.70 2.66 7.47
CA SER A 141 0.04 2.73 8.73
C SER A 141 0.79 1.42 9.01
N SER A 142 0.21 0.27 8.70
CA SER A 142 0.90 -1.03 8.88
C SER A 142 2.18 -1.14 8.05
N TYR A 143 2.21 -0.57 6.85
CA TYR A 143 3.40 -0.55 6.00
C TYR A 143 4.53 0.26 6.61
N MET A 144 4.20 1.41 7.20
CA MET A 144 5.15 2.24 7.94
C MET A 144 5.72 1.49 9.15
N TRP A 145 4.87 0.89 9.99
CA TRP A 145 5.31 0.12 11.17
C TRP A 145 6.17 -1.08 10.77
N THR A 146 5.79 -1.79 9.71
CA THR A 146 6.57 -2.90 9.15
C THR A 146 7.96 -2.45 8.70
N ALA A 147 8.07 -1.28 8.06
CA ALA A 147 9.36 -0.74 7.62
C ALA A 147 10.24 -0.29 8.79
N MET A 148 9.64 0.15 9.90
CA MET A 148 10.36 0.50 11.13
C MET A 148 10.70 -0.70 12.03
N GLY A 149 10.21 -1.89 11.69
CA GLY A 149 10.44 -3.12 12.47
C GLY A 149 9.49 -3.33 13.65
N ASP A 150 8.44 -2.51 13.79
CA ASP A 150 7.42 -2.68 14.83
C ASP A 150 6.28 -3.56 14.29
N PHE A 151 6.50 -4.88 14.33
CA PHE A 151 5.58 -5.84 13.72
C PHE A 151 4.29 -6.01 14.53
N TYR A 152 4.32 -5.81 15.85
CA TYR A 152 3.12 -5.79 16.70
C TYR A 152 2.17 -4.66 16.31
N ARG A 153 2.69 -3.43 16.10
CA ARG A 153 1.85 -2.32 15.61
C ARG A 153 1.38 -2.54 14.18
N ALA A 154 2.20 -3.16 13.34
CA ALA A 154 1.79 -3.52 11.99
C ALA A 154 0.59 -4.48 12.00
N GLU A 155 0.66 -5.56 12.79
CA GLU A 155 -0.44 -6.52 12.97
C GLU A 155 -1.70 -5.86 13.54
N TYR A 156 -1.57 -5.04 14.59
CA TYR A 156 -2.69 -4.29 15.16
C TYR A 156 -3.41 -3.45 14.09
N CYS A 157 -2.66 -2.72 13.26
CA CYS A 157 -3.21 -1.94 12.15
C CYS A 157 -3.92 -2.83 11.12
N LEU A 158 -3.34 -3.99 10.78
CA LEU A 158 -3.91 -4.92 9.78
C LEU A 158 -5.21 -5.58 10.25
N HIS A 159 -5.32 -5.93 11.53
CA HIS A 159 -6.59 -6.41 12.09
C HIS A 159 -7.70 -5.36 11.98
N ARG A 160 -7.38 -4.10 12.30
CA ARG A 160 -8.34 -2.99 12.16
C ARG A 160 -8.75 -2.76 10.71
N THR A 161 -7.79 -2.82 9.78
CA THR A 161 -8.06 -2.77 8.34
C THR A 161 -9.03 -3.87 7.93
N LEU A 162 -8.74 -5.12 8.24
CA LEU A 162 -9.55 -6.27 7.82
C LEU A 162 -10.95 -6.24 8.43
N ALA A 163 -11.10 -5.78 9.67
CA ALA A 163 -12.39 -5.60 10.32
C ALA A 163 -13.25 -4.50 9.68
N ALA A 164 -12.63 -3.46 9.12
CA ALA A 164 -13.33 -2.31 8.54
C ALA A 164 -13.55 -2.40 7.02
N LEU A 165 -12.90 -3.35 6.32
CA LEU A 165 -13.03 -3.48 4.87
C LEU A 165 -14.39 -4.07 4.45
N PRO A 166 -15.11 -3.41 3.51
CA PRO A 166 -16.33 -3.97 2.94
C PRO A 166 -16.13 -5.35 2.30
N GLU A 167 -17.16 -6.20 2.34
CA GLU A 167 -17.11 -7.57 1.82
C GLU A 167 -16.66 -7.67 0.37
N GLY A 168 -17.10 -6.75 -0.50
CA GLY A 168 -16.75 -6.74 -1.92
C GLY A 168 -15.29 -6.41 -2.25
N ARG A 169 -14.45 -6.04 -1.27
CA ARG A 169 -13.03 -5.70 -1.48
C ARG A 169 -12.10 -6.92 -1.42
N VAL A 170 -12.41 -7.97 -2.18
CA VAL A 170 -11.70 -9.26 -2.14
C VAL A 170 -10.19 -9.10 -2.37
N ARG A 171 -9.79 -8.32 -3.38
CA ARG A 171 -8.37 -8.07 -3.70
C ARG A 171 -7.62 -7.41 -2.53
N ASP A 172 -8.22 -6.40 -1.92
CA ASP A 172 -7.61 -5.67 -0.80
C ASP A 172 -7.52 -6.58 0.44
N LYS A 173 -8.58 -7.37 0.72
CA LYS A 173 -8.58 -8.36 1.80
C LYS A 173 -7.46 -9.38 1.62
N ALA A 174 -7.32 -9.97 0.43
CA ALA A 174 -6.24 -10.92 0.14
C ALA A 174 -4.85 -10.30 0.38
N LEU A 175 -4.63 -9.07 -0.08
CA LEU A 175 -3.36 -8.36 0.12
C LEU A 175 -3.08 -8.08 1.60
N PHE A 176 -4.03 -7.55 2.35
CA PHE A 176 -3.80 -7.21 3.75
C PHE A 176 -3.72 -8.44 4.65
N THR A 177 -4.42 -9.53 4.34
CA THR A 177 -4.21 -10.82 5.02
C THR A 177 -2.83 -11.39 4.73
N ALA A 178 -2.30 -11.25 3.51
CA ALA A 178 -0.92 -11.63 3.22
C ALA A 178 0.10 -10.80 4.03
N HIS A 179 -0.13 -9.49 4.16
CA HIS A 179 0.70 -8.63 5.02
C HIS A 179 0.58 -8.98 6.50
N LEU A 180 -0.60 -9.43 6.97
CA LEU A 180 -0.81 -9.88 8.34
C LEU A 180 0.01 -11.14 8.63
N SER A 181 -0.05 -12.12 7.73
CA SER A 181 0.79 -13.32 7.78
C SER A 181 2.28 -12.96 7.85
N LEU A 182 2.74 -12.00 7.04
CA LEU A 182 4.13 -11.54 7.09
C LEU A 182 4.49 -10.87 8.43
N ALA A 183 3.60 -10.05 8.99
CA ALA A 183 3.83 -9.40 10.28
C ALA A 183 3.91 -10.44 11.41
N GLN A 184 3.04 -11.45 11.41
CA GLN A 184 3.05 -12.56 12.37
C GLN A 184 4.34 -13.39 12.26
N ALA A 185 4.75 -13.75 11.04
CA ALA A 185 6.00 -14.48 10.82
C ALA A 185 7.20 -13.71 11.37
N ARG A 186 7.25 -12.39 11.15
CA ARG A 186 8.34 -11.54 11.65
C ARG A 186 8.34 -11.35 13.17
N GLN A 187 7.22 -11.60 13.85
CA GLN A 187 7.15 -11.65 15.32
C GLN A 187 7.60 -13.00 15.89
N GLY A 188 7.70 -14.03 15.05
CA GLY A 188 7.99 -15.41 15.48
C GLY A 188 6.74 -16.25 15.73
N GLU A 189 5.55 -15.74 15.42
CA GLU A 189 4.27 -16.46 15.54
C GLU A 189 4.07 -17.36 14.31
N LEU A 190 4.91 -18.38 14.16
CA LEU A 190 5.08 -19.13 12.90
C LEU A 190 3.81 -19.88 12.47
N GLU A 191 3.18 -20.64 13.38
CA GLU A 191 1.97 -21.41 13.10
C GLU A 191 0.80 -20.50 12.70
N LEU A 192 0.62 -19.39 13.44
CA LEU A 192 -0.37 -18.39 13.14
C LEU A 192 -0.12 -17.74 11.76
N ALA A 193 1.14 -17.43 11.45
CA ALA A 193 1.52 -16.89 10.15
C ALA A 193 1.20 -17.84 9.00
N CYS A 194 1.43 -19.15 9.18
CA CYS A 194 1.05 -20.19 8.21
C CYS A 194 -0.47 -20.23 8.00
N ALA A 195 -1.25 -20.30 9.09
CA ALA A 195 -2.72 -20.31 9.01
C ALA A 195 -3.27 -19.06 8.29
N THR A 196 -2.80 -17.87 8.67
CA THR A 196 -3.16 -16.61 8.01
C THR A 196 -2.70 -16.57 6.54
N GLY A 197 -1.52 -17.13 6.25
CA GLY A 197 -0.97 -17.20 4.90
C GLY A 197 -1.81 -18.08 3.97
N THR A 198 -2.28 -19.23 4.47
CA THR A 198 -3.24 -20.09 3.75
C THR A 198 -4.55 -19.36 3.49
N GLN A 199 -5.08 -18.65 4.50
CA GLN A 199 -6.28 -17.83 4.31
C GLN A 199 -6.09 -16.79 3.19
N ALA A 200 -4.97 -16.06 3.20
CA ALA A 200 -4.66 -15.09 2.15
C ALA A 200 -4.59 -15.74 0.76
N TYR A 201 -3.94 -16.91 0.65
CA TYR A 201 -3.84 -17.67 -0.59
C TYR A 201 -5.22 -18.02 -1.16
N THR A 202 -6.15 -18.53 -0.33
CA THR A 202 -7.50 -18.91 -0.77
C THR A 202 -8.33 -17.72 -1.32
N MET A 203 -7.94 -16.49 -0.97
CA MET A 203 -8.59 -15.26 -1.45
C MET A 203 -7.90 -14.64 -2.67
N LEU A 204 -6.75 -15.16 -3.14
CA LEU A 204 -5.97 -14.52 -4.19
C LEU A 204 -6.77 -14.40 -5.49
N PRO A 205 -7.02 -13.17 -5.97
CA PRO A 205 -7.63 -12.99 -7.28
C PRO A 205 -6.60 -13.29 -8.38
N ALA A 206 -7.06 -13.85 -9.50
CA ALA A 206 -6.22 -14.07 -10.67
C ALA A 206 -5.47 -12.78 -11.09
N GLY A 207 -4.16 -12.88 -11.27
CA GLY A 207 -3.30 -11.81 -11.77
C GLY A 207 -2.77 -10.80 -10.73
N SER A 208 -3.20 -10.85 -9.46
CA SER A 208 -2.64 -9.98 -8.41
C SER A 208 -1.35 -10.59 -7.85
N LYS A 209 -0.20 -10.08 -8.28
CA LYS A 209 1.11 -10.57 -7.85
C LYS A 209 1.60 -9.95 -6.54
N ARG A 210 1.05 -8.82 -6.10
CA ARG A 210 1.49 -8.17 -4.84
C ARG A 210 1.27 -9.04 -3.61
N ALA A 211 0.09 -9.66 -3.52
CA ALA A 211 -0.25 -10.54 -2.41
C ALA A 211 0.58 -11.83 -2.45
N ALA A 212 0.74 -12.44 -3.63
CA ALA A 212 1.63 -13.59 -3.82
C ALA A 212 3.09 -13.28 -3.43
N ASN A 213 3.65 -12.15 -3.90
CA ASN A 213 5.00 -11.71 -3.52
C ASN A 213 5.13 -11.46 -2.01
N THR A 214 4.06 -11.04 -1.35
CA THR A 214 4.06 -10.85 0.11
C THR A 214 4.10 -12.19 0.83
N LEU A 215 3.35 -13.19 0.34
CA LEU A 215 3.42 -14.56 0.84
C LEU A 215 4.79 -15.20 0.57
N ALA A 216 5.44 -14.88 -0.56
CA ALA A 216 6.84 -15.25 -0.82
C ALA A 216 7.77 -14.76 0.28
N ARG A 217 7.60 -13.51 0.71
CA ARG A 217 8.39 -12.93 1.80
C ARG A 217 8.06 -13.56 3.15
N THR A 218 6.80 -13.94 3.39
CA THR A 218 6.43 -14.72 4.59
C THR A 218 7.18 -16.04 4.59
N ARG A 219 7.15 -16.77 3.47
CA ARG A 219 7.91 -18.00 3.28
C ARG A 219 9.39 -17.82 3.59
N ASP A 220 10.02 -16.79 3.05
CA ASP A 220 11.45 -16.52 3.29
C ASP A 220 11.75 -16.33 4.79
N VAL A 221 10.87 -15.64 5.51
CA VAL A 221 10.99 -15.48 6.97
C VAL A 221 10.85 -16.82 7.69
N LEU A 222 9.84 -17.62 7.35
CA LEU A 222 9.61 -18.94 7.97
C LEU A 222 10.79 -19.90 7.73
N VAL A 223 11.34 -19.92 6.52
CA VAL A 223 12.55 -20.70 6.19
C VAL A 223 13.74 -20.24 7.03
N ALA A 224 13.92 -18.92 7.19
CA ALA A 224 15.02 -18.37 7.97
C ALA A 224 14.91 -18.68 9.49
N TYR A 225 13.69 -18.85 10.03
CA TYR A 225 13.50 -19.30 11.40
C TYR A 225 13.96 -20.74 11.63
N GLY A 226 13.88 -21.60 10.62
CA GLY A 226 14.35 -22.99 10.70
C GLY A 226 13.56 -23.88 11.67
N SER A 227 12.25 -23.63 11.83
CA SER A 227 11.39 -24.44 12.68
C SER A 227 11.21 -25.86 12.12
N ASN A 228 11.17 -26.86 13.01
CA ASN A 228 10.87 -28.25 12.68
C ASN A 228 9.40 -28.61 12.96
N ALA A 229 8.54 -27.64 13.29
CA ALA A 229 7.12 -27.87 13.45
C ALA A 229 6.52 -28.38 12.12
N PRO A 230 5.80 -29.52 12.11
CA PRO A 230 5.25 -30.10 10.89
C PRO A 230 4.41 -29.11 10.08
N GLU A 231 3.56 -28.34 10.75
CA GLU A 231 2.67 -27.36 10.13
C GLU A 231 3.45 -26.27 9.37
N VAL A 232 4.61 -25.86 9.90
CA VAL A 232 5.47 -24.85 9.26
C VAL A 232 6.23 -25.47 8.09
N ALA A 233 6.74 -26.69 8.25
CA ALA A 233 7.45 -27.43 7.19
C ALA A 233 6.52 -27.74 6.00
N ASP A 234 5.30 -28.20 6.27
CA ASP A 234 4.28 -28.51 5.28
C ASP A 234 3.84 -27.25 4.54
N TRP A 235 3.56 -26.16 5.27
CA TRP A 235 3.21 -24.88 4.66
C TRP A 235 4.34 -24.36 3.76
N ILE A 236 5.60 -24.51 4.19
CA ILE A 236 6.76 -24.21 3.36
C ILE A 236 6.69 -25.09 2.10
N GLU A 237 6.53 -26.40 2.15
CA GLU A 237 6.52 -27.18 0.91
C GLU A 237 5.34 -26.82 -0.01
N GLU A 238 4.12 -26.72 0.52
CA GLU A 238 2.91 -26.39 -0.23
C GLU A 238 2.98 -25.01 -0.87
N SER A 239 3.56 -24.03 -0.17
CA SER A 239 3.65 -22.65 -0.65
C SER A 239 4.44 -22.49 -1.95
N ARG A 240 5.30 -23.44 -2.30
CA ARG A 240 6.02 -23.45 -3.60
C ARG A 240 5.09 -23.62 -4.80
N GLN A 241 3.90 -24.17 -4.61
CA GLN A 241 2.98 -24.44 -5.71
C GLN A 241 2.20 -23.21 -6.15
N TRP A 242 2.17 -22.17 -5.33
CA TRP A 242 1.30 -21.01 -5.55
C TRP A 242 1.97 -19.63 -5.38
N ILE A 243 3.27 -19.61 -5.08
CA ILE A 243 4.13 -18.41 -5.06
C ILE A 243 5.10 -18.48 -6.22
#